data_AF-A0A7C6ZNY8-F1
#
_entry.id   AF-A0A7C6ZNY8-F1
#
_cell.length_a   1.000
_cell.length_b   1.000
_cell.length_c   1.000
_cell.angle_alpha   90.00
_cell.angle_beta   90.00
_cell.angle_gamma   90.00
#
_symmetry.space_group_name_H-M   'P 1'
#
loop_
_entity.id
_entity.type
_entity.pdbx_description
1 polymer ?
#
loop_
_entity_poly.entity_id
_entity_poly.type
_entity_poly.pdbx_seq_one_letter_code
_entity_poly.pdbx_strand_id
1 'polypeptide(L)'
;MKANGPKPRVLAASIGSCVHVAGVLAFLEIAEAAGYETAFMGPAAQVRALLKRARDFKPDIIAVSYRLDPTVLGNLLDELREGLKEIGSDKVRLLFGGTPATCEVAKKSGLFDAIFQGGEPPHMVKAILTGESGEIRGELCGEPSGAKAWSTQRQESGPMTPGELLSRIEAKRPFPLIRHHFGLPTVKDTVDGTREIALAGVVDVISIGPDQNAQEHFFHPEEMDRSQDGAGGVPIRSAQDLSAIYEATRCGNYPLLRCYSGTRDIIRMAEVLRETIRNAWCAVPLFWYNVLDGRSKRPLRDAIRENQQAMAWHAERGIPVEVNESHHWSLRNAPDAVAVAAAFLAAYNAKAMGVRYYVAQYMLNTPPATTPRMDLAKMLAKIAMIESLHDDSFQSYRETRGGLASMARDASFAKGQLAASTFLGMMLKPSIVHVVGYSEAHDVARPAQVIESCKIAQGTIHNVLDDLPDPLFDPRVKERRDELIEEARVILDAIRELGHSSCDDPLCDPDTLARAVELGILDAPHLAGNPHACGKIATRMINGACRSCDPFSRKPISEKQRIKQLLLNRA
;
A
#
# COMPACT_ATOMS: atom_id res chain seq x y z
N MET A 1 23.11 36.43 7.21
CA MET A 1 22.22 36.52 8.39
C MET A 1 21.00 37.33 8.01
N LYS A 2 19.87 36.69 7.66
CA LYS A 2 18.59 37.40 7.52
C LYS A 2 18.07 37.66 8.94
N ALA A 3 17.64 38.89 9.20
CA ALA A 3 17.12 39.31 10.50
C ALA A 3 15.92 38.43 10.90
N ASN A 4 16.00 37.78 12.06
CA ASN A 4 14.87 37.07 12.66
C ASN A 4 13.83 38.11 13.09
N GLY A 5 12.73 38.20 12.35
CA GLY A 5 11.51 38.80 12.89
C GLY A 5 11.01 38.03 14.12
N PRO A 6 10.05 38.58 14.89
CA PRO A 6 9.46 37.89 16.02
C PRO A 6 8.87 36.54 15.56
N LYS A 7 9.18 35.46 16.28
CA LYS A 7 8.62 34.13 16.00
C LYS A 7 7.10 34.17 16.23
N PRO A 8 6.30 33.53 15.36
CA PRO A 8 4.86 33.44 15.59
C PRO A 8 4.56 32.62 16.85
N ARG A 9 3.53 33.00 17.59
CA ARG A 9 3.24 32.52 18.95
C ARG A 9 1.95 31.71 19.02
N VAL A 10 2.01 30.57 19.70
CA VAL A 10 0.86 29.69 19.95
C VAL A 10 0.62 29.55 21.44
N LEU A 11 -0.57 29.90 21.90
CA LEU A 11 -1.04 29.63 23.26
C LEU A 11 -2.07 28.51 23.23
N ALA A 12 -1.86 27.45 24.01
CA ALA A 12 -2.78 26.33 24.03
C ALA A 12 -3.20 25.89 25.43
N ALA A 13 -4.42 25.34 25.53
CA ALA A 13 -4.99 24.87 26.78
C ALA A 13 -6.05 23.79 26.55
N SER A 14 -6.18 22.84 27.49
CA SER A 14 -7.42 22.04 27.59
C SER A 14 -8.37 22.78 28.53
N ILE A 15 -9.51 23.23 28.01
CA ILE A 15 -10.38 24.19 28.70
C ILE A 15 -11.45 23.52 29.58
N GLY A 16 -12.06 24.29 30.49
CA GLY A 16 -13.16 23.82 31.34
C GLY A 16 -12.70 22.74 32.31
N SER A 17 -13.41 21.61 32.34
CA SER A 17 -13.05 20.44 33.16
C SER A 17 -12.20 19.40 32.42
N CYS A 18 -11.75 19.67 31.19
CA CYS A 18 -11.06 18.69 30.38
C CYS A 18 -9.62 18.45 30.85
N VAL A 19 -9.36 17.25 31.38
CA VAL A 19 -8.02 16.80 31.81
C VAL A 19 -7.17 16.19 30.69
N HIS A 20 -7.76 15.93 29.52
CA HIS A 20 -7.06 15.31 28.39
C HIS A 20 -6.17 16.33 27.69
N VAL A 21 -4.86 16.11 27.72
CA VAL A 21 -3.86 17.05 27.17
C VAL A 21 -3.03 16.48 26.01
N ALA A 22 -3.05 15.17 25.79
CA ALA A 22 -2.18 14.51 24.80
C ALA A 22 -2.27 15.12 23.39
N GLY A 23 -3.49 15.35 22.89
CA GLY A 23 -3.68 15.90 21.53
C GLY A 23 -3.20 17.36 21.39
N VAL A 24 -3.42 18.19 22.40
CA VAL A 24 -2.95 19.59 22.38
C VAL A 24 -1.44 19.68 22.55
N LEU A 25 -0.82 18.77 23.31
CA LEU A 25 0.64 18.68 23.40
C LEU A 25 1.28 18.25 22.08
N ALA A 26 0.75 17.20 21.43
CA ALA A 26 1.23 16.78 20.11
C ALA A 26 1.10 17.89 19.06
N PHE A 27 0.02 18.68 19.10
CA PHE A 27 -0.13 19.85 18.25
C PHE A 27 0.95 20.92 18.52
N LEU A 28 1.28 21.17 19.79
CA LEU A 28 2.35 22.11 20.15
C LEU A 28 3.73 21.62 19.69
N GLU A 29 4.02 20.33 19.78
CA GLU A 29 5.28 19.74 19.26
C GLU A 29 5.42 19.97 17.74
N ILE A 30 4.32 19.78 16.98
CA ILE A 30 4.28 20.11 15.55
C ILE A 30 4.52 21.60 15.31
N ALA A 31 3.98 22.46 16.17
CA ALA A 31 4.17 23.90 16.08
C ALA A 31 5.60 24.35 16.40
N GLU A 32 6.23 23.78 17.42
CA GLU A 32 7.63 24.01 17.77
C GLU A 32 8.54 23.58 16.61
N ALA A 33 8.31 22.39 16.04
CA ALA A 33 9.04 21.90 14.88
C ALA A 33 8.85 22.79 13.63
N ALA A 34 7.73 23.50 13.52
CA ALA A 34 7.45 24.49 12.48
C ALA A 34 8.01 25.90 12.80
N GLY A 35 8.70 26.08 13.94
CA GLY A 35 9.38 27.32 14.30
C GLY A 35 8.56 28.31 15.13
N TYR A 36 7.39 27.90 15.63
CA TYR A 36 6.55 28.72 16.52
C TYR A 36 7.11 28.73 17.95
N GLU A 37 6.88 29.83 18.66
CA GLU A 37 7.03 29.88 20.13
C GLU A 37 5.72 29.43 20.77
N THR A 38 5.78 28.38 21.58
CA THR A 38 4.61 27.71 22.15
C THR A 38 4.50 27.97 23.66
N ALA A 39 3.27 28.06 24.15
CA ALA A 39 2.96 28.08 25.57
C ALA A 39 1.76 27.20 25.87
N PHE A 40 1.91 26.30 26.84
CA PHE A 40 0.83 25.43 27.31
C PHE A 40 0.35 25.85 28.70
N MET A 41 -0.98 25.96 28.88
CA MET A 41 -1.58 26.32 30.18
C MET A 41 -1.90 25.14 31.08
N GLY A 42 -1.85 23.92 30.56
CA GLY A 42 -2.21 22.73 31.32
C GLY A 42 -3.65 22.26 31.08
N PRO A 43 -4.04 21.20 31.81
CA PRO A 43 -5.40 20.68 31.83
C PRO A 43 -6.37 21.60 32.58
N ALA A 44 -7.68 21.41 32.33
CA ALA A 44 -8.77 22.05 33.05
C ALA A 44 -8.62 23.57 33.24
N ALA A 45 -8.11 24.25 32.21
CA ALA A 45 -7.89 25.68 32.22
C ALA A 45 -9.23 26.43 32.16
N GLN A 46 -9.45 27.35 33.10
CA GLN A 46 -10.59 28.26 33.03
C GLN A 46 -10.44 29.18 31.81
N VAL A 47 -11.53 29.39 31.06
CA VAL A 47 -11.53 30.24 29.86
C VAL A 47 -11.05 31.66 30.17
N ARG A 48 -11.47 32.24 31.30
CA ARG A 48 -10.98 33.55 31.77
C ARG A 48 -9.48 33.59 32.03
N ALA A 49 -8.91 32.52 32.59
CA ALA A 49 -7.48 32.44 32.82
C ALA A 49 -6.72 32.37 31.48
N LEU A 50 -7.25 31.63 30.50
CA LEU A 50 -6.73 31.56 29.14
C LEU A 50 -6.69 32.94 28.48
N LEU A 51 -7.80 33.68 28.54
CA LEU A 51 -7.90 35.02 27.97
C LEU A 51 -6.97 36.03 28.66
N LYS A 52 -6.84 35.95 29.99
CA LYS A 52 -5.87 36.77 30.73
C LYS A 52 -4.45 36.50 30.26
N ARG A 53 -4.06 35.22 30.12
CA ARG A 53 -2.73 34.85 29.64
C ARG A 53 -2.54 35.23 28.17
N ALA A 54 -3.57 35.15 27.34
CA ALA A 54 -3.51 35.58 25.94
C ALA A 54 -3.20 37.09 25.82
N ARG A 55 -3.74 37.92 26.71
CA ARG A 55 -3.45 39.37 26.76
C ARG A 55 -1.95 39.65 27.00
N ASP A 56 -1.33 38.90 27.90
CA ASP A 56 0.09 39.06 28.24
C ASP A 56 1.02 38.42 27.19
N PHE A 57 0.66 37.23 26.71
CA PHE A 57 1.47 36.45 25.78
C PHE A 57 1.37 36.93 24.33
N LYS A 58 0.27 37.60 23.96
CA LYS A 58 -0.03 38.09 22.61
C LYS A 58 0.18 37.02 21.52
N PRO A 59 -0.56 35.89 21.59
CA PRO A 59 -0.44 34.83 20.61
C PRO A 59 -0.99 35.22 19.24
N ASP A 60 -0.42 34.66 18.18
CA ASP A 60 -1.01 34.68 16.83
C ASP A 60 -2.08 33.58 16.69
N ILE A 61 -1.95 32.51 17.48
CA ILE A 61 -2.86 31.36 17.49
C ILE A 61 -3.25 30.99 18.92
N ILE A 62 -4.55 30.86 19.19
CA ILE A 62 -5.08 30.22 20.41
C ILE A 62 -5.64 28.85 20.03
N ALA A 63 -5.05 27.79 20.59
CA ALA A 63 -5.49 26.42 20.37
C ALA A 63 -6.15 25.86 21.64
N VAL A 64 -7.43 25.56 21.58
CA VAL A 64 -8.19 25.03 22.73
C VAL A 64 -8.60 23.59 22.49
N SER A 65 -8.49 22.76 23.53
CA SER A 65 -8.95 21.38 23.50
C SER A 65 -10.03 21.09 24.52
N TYR A 66 -11.04 20.31 24.11
CA TYR A 66 -12.09 19.81 24.99
C TYR A 66 -12.64 18.49 24.46
N ARG A 67 -12.69 17.45 25.31
CA ARG A 67 -13.07 16.08 24.90
C ARG A 67 -14.20 15.45 25.73
N LEU A 68 -14.78 16.20 26.67
CA LEU A 68 -15.81 15.68 27.56
C LEU A 68 -17.22 15.92 26.95
N ASP A 69 -18.13 16.54 27.70
CA ASP A 69 -19.52 16.69 27.31
C ASP A 69 -19.75 17.81 26.26
N PRO A 70 -20.29 17.51 25.06
CA PRO A 70 -20.55 18.52 24.03
C PRO A 70 -21.50 19.64 24.46
N THR A 71 -22.43 19.37 25.38
CA THR A 71 -23.38 20.36 25.91
C THR A 71 -22.66 21.40 26.75
N VAL A 72 -21.73 20.95 27.61
CA VAL A 72 -20.92 21.84 28.45
C VAL A 72 -19.96 22.69 27.60
N LEU A 73 -19.47 22.14 26.48
CA LEU A 73 -18.62 22.88 25.55
C LEU A 73 -19.31 24.13 24.99
N GLY A 74 -20.60 24.08 24.69
CA GLY A 74 -21.34 25.25 24.19
C GLY A 74 -21.17 26.47 25.09
N ASN A 75 -21.37 26.30 26.39
CA ASN A 75 -21.20 27.36 27.38
C ASN A 75 -19.76 27.90 27.45
N LEU A 76 -18.76 27.01 27.32
CA LEU A 76 -17.35 27.39 27.32
C LEU A 76 -16.96 28.19 26.06
N LEU A 77 -17.57 27.86 24.91
CA LEU A 77 -17.34 28.57 23.65
C LEU A 77 -17.99 29.95 23.64
N ASP A 78 -19.16 30.09 24.28
CA ASP A 78 -19.80 31.38 24.48
C ASP A 78 -18.96 32.29 25.38
N GLU A 79 -18.46 31.77 26.51
CA GLU A 79 -17.54 32.51 27.39
C GLU A 79 -16.25 32.91 26.65
N LEU A 80 -15.70 32.00 25.82
CA LEU A 80 -14.51 32.27 25.02
C LEU A 80 -14.76 33.38 23.99
N ARG A 81 -15.90 33.34 23.29
CA ARG A 81 -16.29 34.34 22.30
C ARG A 81 -16.45 35.73 22.91
N GLU A 82 -17.11 35.84 24.06
CA GLU A 82 -17.29 37.11 24.75
C GLU A 82 -15.93 37.68 25.17
N GLY A 83 -15.09 36.85 25.79
CA GLY A 83 -13.79 37.31 26.26
C GLY A 83 -12.78 37.65 25.16
N LEU A 84 -12.87 37.02 23.98
CA LEU A 84 -12.06 37.39 22.81
C LEU A 84 -12.39 38.81 22.31
N LYS A 85 -13.66 39.21 22.33
CA LYS A 85 -14.07 40.59 21.99
C LYS A 85 -13.46 41.61 22.97
N GLU A 86 -13.38 41.27 24.25
CA GLU A 86 -12.83 42.16 25.28
C GLU A 86 -11.31 42.39 25.17
N ILE A 87 -10.57 41.46 24.58
CA ILE A 87 -9.10 41.56 24.42
C ILE A 87 -8.67 42.10 23.05
N GLY A 88 -9.61 42.45 22.17
CA GLY A 88 -9.31 43.01 20.85
C GLY A 88 -8.57 42.03 19.94
N SER A 89 -8.90 40.73 20.03
CA SER A 89 -8.18 39.65 19.34
C SER A 89 -8.71 39.33 17.94
N ASP A 90 -9.24 40.32 17.20
CA ASP A 90 -9.87 40.14 15.89
C ASP A 90 -8.93 39.55 14.81
N LYS A 91 -7.62 39.45 15.12
CA LYS A 91 -6.58 38.91 14.24
C LYS A 91 -5.98 37.58 14.71
N VAL A 92 -6.44 37.03 15.84
CA VAL A 92 -5.89 35.78 16.40
C VAL A 92 -6.63 34.59 15.80
N ARG A 93 -5.88 33.64 15.25
CA ARG A 93 -6.47 32.40 14.73
C ARG A 93 -6.89 31.49 15.87
N LEU A 94 -8.06 30.88 15.75
CA LEU A 94 -8.63 29.99 16.76
C LEU A 94 -8.67 28.58 16.22
N LEU A 95 -8.04 27.66 16.95
CA LEU A 95 -8.01 26.24 16.60
C LEU A 95 -8.66 25.42 17.71
N PHE A 96 -9.42 24.39 17.33
CA PHE A 96 -10.07 23.49 18.28
C PHE A 96 -9.62 22.04 18.10
N GLY A 97 -9.40 21.32 19.21
CA GLY A 97 -9.13 19.88 19.23
C GLY A 97 -10.07 19.12 20.15
N GLY A 98 -10.83 18.13 19.64
CA GLY A 98 -11.83 17.42 20.45
C GLY A 98 -12.18 16.01 19.96
N THR A 99 -13.19 15.40 20.57
CA THR A 99 -13.86 14.22 20.00
C THR A 99 -14.82 14.64 18.88
N PRO A 100 -15.27 13.72 17.99
CA PRO A 100 -16.21 14.07 16.92
C PRO A 100 -17.45 14.83 17.42
N ALA A 101 -18.05 14.40 18.53
CA ALA A 101 -19.23 15.05 19.11
C ALA A 101 -18.95 16.50 19.55
N THR A 102 -17.80 16.75 20.17
CA THR A 102 -17.39 18.12 20.56
C THR A 102 -16.98 18.98 19.36
N CYS A 103 -16.41 18.36 18.31
CA CYS A 103 -16.04 19.06 17.08
C CYS A 103 -17.27 19.57 16.34
N GLU A 104 -18.38 18.83 16.34
CA GLU A 104 -19.65 19.31 15.76
C GLU A 104 -20.19 20.55 16.49
N VAL A 105 -20.05 20.63 17.81
CA VAL A 105 -20.40 21.83 18.58
C VAL A 105 -19.47 22.99 18.24
N ALA A 106 -18.15 22.73 18.16
CA ALA A 106 -17.16 23.73 17.75
C ALA A 106 -17.43 24.28 16.34
N LYS A 107 -17.81 23.42 15.37
CA LYS A 107 -18.21 23.83 14.02
C LYS A 107 -19.43 24.72 14.04
N LYS A 108 -20.50 24.30 14.73
CA LYS A 108 -21.75 25.06 14.85
C LYS A 108 -21.55 26.43 15.50
N SER A 109 -20.52 26.57 16.34
CA SER A 109 -20.18 27.86 16.92
C SER A 109 -19.70 28.87 15.87
N GLY A 110 -19.03 28.43 14.80
CA GLY A 110 -18.40 29.33 13.82
C GLY A 110 -17.22 30.14 14.36
N LEU A 111 -16.65 29.74 15.50
CA LEU A 111 -15.57 30.46 16.19
C LEU A 111 -14.17 30.11 15.65
N PHE A 112 -13.98 28.91 15.09
CA PHE A 112 -12.66 28.33 14.82
C PHE A 112 -12.29 28.34 13.34
N ASP A 113 -11.03 28.65 13.06
CA ASP A 113 -10.44 28.58 11.71
C ASP A 113 -10.11 27.15 11.29
N ALA A 114 -9.75 26.28 12.24
CA ALA A 114 -9.61 24.84 11.99
C ALA A 114 -9.98 24.00 13.22
N ILE A 115 -10.44 22.79 12.94
CA ILE A 115 -10.99 21.86 13.93
C ILE A 115 -10.36 20.48 13.69
N PHE A 116 -9.79 19.90 14.74
CA PHE A 116 -9.14 18.60 14.75
C PHE A 116 -9.93 17.63 15.62
N GLN A 117 -10.39 16.53 15.04
CA GLN A 117 -11.19 15.50 15.73
C GLN A 117 -10.35 14.29 16.20
N GLY A 118 -9.07 14.29 15.84
CA GLY A 118 -8.13 13.20 16.13
C GLY A 118 -8.07 12.20 14.99
N GLY A 119 -6.86 11.77 14.64
CA GLY A 119 -6.58 10.86 13.53
C GLY A 119 -6.06 11.55 12.27
N GLU A 120 -5.96 12.89 12.27
CA GLU A 120 -5.30 13.63 11.21
C GLU A 120 -3.78 13.33 11.20
N PRO A 121 -3.18 13.01 10.03
CA PRO A 121 -1.75 12.77 9.94
C PRO A 121 -0.94 14.05 10.22
N PRO A 122 0.24 13.97 10.87
CA PRO A 122 1.02 15.13 11.31
C PRO A 122 1.34 16.15 10.22
N HIS A 123 1.60 15.69 8.98
CA HIS A 123 1.89 16.58 7.86
C HIS A 123 0.69 17.49 7.49
N MET A 124 -0.55 17.00 7.64
CA MET A 124 -1.75 17.83 7.42
C MET A 124 -1.91 18.87 8.53
N VAL A 125 -1.67 18.50 9.79
CA VAL A 125 -1.70 19.43 10.92
C VAL A 125 -0.67 20.55 10.71
N LYS A 126 0.55 20.20 10.26
CA LYS A 126 1.60 21.16 9.92
C LYS A 126 1.20 22.10 8.77
N ALA A 127 0.58 21.59 7.71
CA ALA A 127 0.13 22.41 6.57
C ALA A 127 -0.95 23.42 6.99
N ILE A 128 -1.93 23.00 7.81
CA ILE A 128 -2.98 23.88 8.34
C ILE A 128 -2.39 24.93 9.28
N LEU A 129 -1.42 24.54 10.12
CA LEU A 129 -0.75 25.44 11.05
C LEU A 129 -0.02 26.57 10.28
N THR A 130 0.81 26.20 9.31
CA THR A 130 1.71 27.11 8.57
C THR A 130 1.01 27.95 7.50
N GLY A 131 -0.24 27.62 7.15
CA GLY A 131 -0.97 28.31 6.08
C GLY A 131 -0.52 27.91 4.67
N GLU A 132 0.31 26.86 4.54
CA GLU A 132 0.68 26.24 3.27
C GLU A 132 -0.51 25.53 2.59
N SER A 133 -1.60 25.34 3.33
CA SER A 133 -2.90 24.86 2.84
C SER A 133 -3.65 25.98 2.12
N GLY A 134 -3.19 26.38 0.94
CA GLY A 134 -3.90 27.35 0.08
C GLY A 134 -5.34 26.94 -0.31
N GLU A 135 -5.79 25.72 0.00
CA GLU A 135 -7.09 25.19 -0.45
C GLU A 135 -7.61 24.02 0.43
N ILE A 136 -7.37 24.01 1.75
CA ILE A 136 -8.12 23.11 2.67
C ILE A 136 -9.18 23.93 3.39
N ARG A 137 -10.20 24.36 2.64
CA ARG A 137 -11.45 24.89 3.20
C ARG A 137 -12.58 23.92 2.85
N GLY A 138 -13.08 23.25 3.89
CA GLY A 138 -14.34 22.53 3.90
C GLY A 138 -14.28 21.14 3.27
N GLU A 139 -14.09 20.13 4.11
CA GLU A 139 -14.83 18.85 4.11
C GLU A 139 -14.15 17.83 5.05
N LEU A 140 -14.08 18.17 6.34
CA LEU A 140 -14.07 17.15 7.39
C LEU A 140 -15.41 17.28 8.12
N CYS A 141 -16.38 16.52 7.60
CA CYS A 141 -17.78 16.33 8.01
C CYS A 141 -18.74 17.54 7.88
N GLY A 142 -19.69 17.41 6.94
CA GLY A 142 -21.02 18.05 6.95
C GLY A 142 -21.09 19.47 6.39
N GLU A 143 -21.84 19.66 5.31
CA GLU A 143 -22.07 20.95 4.62
C GLU A 143 -22.47 22.11 5.57
N PRO A 144 -22.00 23.34 5.31
CA PRO A 144 -22.72 24.55 5.66
C PRO A 144 -23.55 25.04 4.48
N SER A 145 -24.88 25.00 4.63
CA SER A 145 -25.79 25.77 3.80
C SER A 145 -25.50 27.26 3.93
N GLY A 146 -25.19 27.92 2.81
CA GLY A 146 -25.36 29.36 2.64
C GLY A 146 -24.16 30.23 3.00
N ALA A 147 -23.18 30.31 2.12
CA ALA A 147 -22.35 31.50 1.98
C ALA A 147 -21.90 31.67 0.52
N LYS A 148 -22.18 32.87 -0.01
CA LYS A 148 -22.05 33.35 -1.38
C LYS A 148 -20.85 32.79 -2.17
N ALA A 149 -21.16 32.29 -3.36
CA ALA A 149 -20.20 31.96 -4.41
C ALA A 149 -19.23 33.13 -4.65
N TRP A 150 -17.94 32.87 -4.47
CA TRP A 150 -16.89 33.71 -5.03
C TRP A 150 -16.22 32.97 -6.18
N SER A 151 -16.06 33.71 -7.25
CA SER A 151 -15.63 33.35 -8.61
C SER A 151 -14.47 32.37 -8.72
N THR A 152 -14.62 31.47 -9.69
CA THR A 152 -13.60 30.68 -10.37
C THR A 152 -12.49 31.58 -10.94
N GLN A 153 -11.36 31.68 -10.25
CA GLN A 153 -10.06 31.97 -10.84
C GLN A 153 -9.01 31.35 -9.91
N ARG A 154 -8.48 30.18 -10.32
CA ARG A 154 -7.40 29.48 -9.63
C ARG A 154 -6.15 30.36 -9.63
N GLN A 155 -5.48 30.46 -8.48
CA GLN A 155 -4.10 30.90 -8.37
C GLN A 155 -3.25 29.68 -7.97
N GLU A 156 -2.41 29.22 -8.90
CA GLU A 156 -1.60 27.99 -8.88
C GLU A 156 -0.37 28.10 -7.95
N SER A 157 -0.55 28.15 -6.63
CA SER A 157 0.61 28.32 -5.73
C SER A 157 0.58 27.50 -4.44
N GLY A 158 0.10 26.26 -4.51
CA GLY A 158 0.37 25.21 -3.50
C GLY A 158 1.30 24.12 -4.07
N PRO A 159 2.14 23.44 -3.25
CA PRO A 159 2.99 22.37 -3.75
C PRO A 159 2.13 21.20 -4.28
N MET A 160 2.25 20.91 -5.57
CA MET A 160 1.52 19.85 -6.26
C MET A 160 1.95 18.48 -5.73
N THR A 161 1.00 17.62 -5.35
CA THR A 161 1.29 16.25 -4.91
C THR A 161 2.02 15.48 -6.03
N PRO A 162 3.19 14.85 -5.78
CA PRO A 162 3.98 14.25 -6.87
C PRO A 162 3.21 13.19 -7.66
N GLY A 163 3.30 13.26 -9.00
CA GLY A 163 2.56 12.39 -9.92
C GLY A 163 3.28 11.09 -10.31
N GLU A 164 4.47 10.83 -9.78
CA GLU A 164 5.29 9.66 -10.09
C GLU A 164 5.60 8.86 -8.82
N LEU A 165 5.77 7.53 -8.96
CA LEU A 165 5.95 6.62 -7.83
C LEU A 165 7.12 7.01 -6.91
N LEU A 166 8.31 7.20 -7.47
CA LEU A 166 9.53 7.46 -6.71
C LEU A 166 9.45 8.78 -5.93
N SER A 167 9.03 9.85 -6.60
CA SER A 167 8.83 11.16 -5.99
C SER A 167 7.73 11.14 -4.92
N ARG A 168 6.69 10.30 -5.10
CA ARG A 168 5.64 10.11 -4.10
C ARG A 168 6.14 9.34 -2.88
N ILE A 169 6.94 8.28 -3.07
CA ILE A 169 7.60 7.55 -1.98
C ILE A 169 8.46 8.52 -1.16
N GLU A 170 9.31 9.31 -1.81
CA GLU A 170 10.20 10.26 -1.12
C GLU A 170 9.40 11.30 -0.34
N ALA A 171 8.38 11.90 -0.96
CA ALA A 171 7.54 12.91 -0.32
C ALA A 171 6.76 12.39 0.90
N LYS A 172 6.49 11.07 0.98
CA LYS A 172 5.73 10.47 2.07
C LYS A 172 6.60 9.91 3.21
N ARG A 173 7.92 9.79 3.01
CA ARG A 173 8.84 9.32 4.05
C ARG A 173 8.66 10.11 5.36
N PRO A 174 8.73 9.46 6.53
CA PRO A 174 9.04 8.04 6.76
C PRO A 174 7.86 7.07 6.53
N PHE A 175 6.66 7.54 6.22
CA PHE A 175 5.48 6.68 6.02
C PHE A 175 5.52 5.98 4.65
N PRO A 176 5.06 4.71 4.56
CA PRO A 176 4.87 4.05 3.28
C PRO A 176 3.65 4.61 2.53
N LEU A 177 3.63 4.42 1.21
CA LEU A 177 2.43 4.63 0.40
C LEU A 177 1.39 3.57 0.75
N ILE A 178 0.12 3.98 0.83
CA ILE A 178 -1.03 3.10 0.98
C ILE A 178 -1.60 2.80 -0.40
N ARG A 179 -1.62 1.52 -0.74
CA ARG A 179 -2.16 1.00 -1.99
C ARG A 179 -3.38 0.13 -1.72
N HIS A 180 -4.42 0.22 -2.55
CA HIS A 180 -5.56 -0.70 -2.49
C HIS A 180 -6.08 -1.05 -3.89
N HIS A 181 -6.62 -2.26 -4.08
CA HIS A 181 -7.33 -2.62 -5.30
C HIS A 181 -8.73 -2.01 -5.35
N PHE A 182 -9.14 -1.48 -6.49
CA PHE A 182 -10.51 -1.04 -6.66
C PHE A 182 -11.02 -1.28 -8.08
N GLY A 183 -12.28 -1.70 -8.17
CA GLY A 183 -12.97 -2.04 -9.39
C GLY A 183 -14.32 -2.65 -9.04
N LEU A 184 -15.39 -1.98 -9.44
CA LEU A 184 -16.76 -2.45 -9.24
C LEU A 184 -17.33 -2.98 -10.56
N PRO A 185 -18.38 -3.81 -10.54
CA PRO A 185 -18.93 -4.46 -11.75
C PRO A 185 -19.46 -3.51 -12.84
N THR A 186 -19.41 -2.19 -12.65
CA THR A 186 -19.69 -1.20 -13.70
C THR A 186 -18.61 -0.11 -13.74
N VAL A 187 -18.35 0.43 -14.93
CA VAL A 187 -17.44 1.57 -15.09
C VAL A 187 -17.94 2.78 -14.30
N LYS A 188 -19.25 3.06 -14.34
CA LYS A 188 -19.85 4.19 -13.61
C LYS A 188 -19.60 4.08 -12.10
N ASP A 189 -19.91 2.94 -11.48
CA ASP A 189 -19.72 2.77 -10.04
C ASP A 189 -18.23 2.81 -9.67
N THR A 190 -17.35 2.33 -10.56
CA THR A 190 -15.90 2.43 -10.38
C THR A 190 -15.42 3.87 -10.43
N VAL A 191 -15.91 4.68 -11.37
CA VAL A 191 -15.58 6.12 -11.48
C VAL A 191 -16.06 6.87 -10.23
N ASP A 192 -17.31 6.66 -9.82
CA ASP A 192 -17.89 7.34 -8.66
C ASP A 192 -17.16 6.93 -7.37
N GLY A 193 -16.91 5.63 -7.20
CA GLY A 193 -16.18 5.12 -6.03
C GLY A 193 -14.71 5.54 -6.01
N THR A 194 -14.06 5.65 -7.17
CA THR A 194 -12.69 6.17 -7.27
C THR A 194 -12.61 7.62 -6.80
N ARG A 195 -13.60 8.44 -7.18
CA ARG A 195 -13.70 9.83 -6.71
C ARG A 195 -13.88 9.90 -5.19
N GLU A 196 -14.77 9.07 -4.64
CA GLU A 196 -15.00 8.99 -3.18
C GLU A 196 -13.72 8.61 -2.42
N ILE A 197 -12.99 7.59 -2.91
CA ILE A 197 -11.72 7.14 -2.32
C ILE A 197 -10.66 8.24 -2.40
N ALA A 198 -10.55 8.94 -3.55
CA ALA A 198 -9.60 10.02 -3.73
C ALA A 198 -9.87 11.20 -2.78
N LEU A 199 -11.13 11.60 -2.65
CA LEU A 199 -11.56 12.66 -1.71
C LEU A 199 -11.30 12.30 -0.25
N ALA A 200 -11.38 11.01 0.11
CA ALA A 200 -11.08 10.56 1.47
C ALA A 200 -9.60 10.75 1.87
N GLY A 201 -8.68 10.87 0.91
CA GLY A 201 -7.27 11.21 1.16
C GLY A 201 -6.43 10.11 1.82
N VAL A 202 -6.96 8.89 1.95
CA VAL A 202 -6.33 7.78 2.70
C VAL A 202 -5.61 6.75 1.82
N VAL A 203 -5.78 6.81 0.50
CA VAL A 203 -5.17 5.89 -0.47
C VAL A 203 -4.27 6.68 -1.41
N ASP A 204 -2.98 6.36 -1.47
CA ASP A 204 -2.04 7.04 -2.37
C ASP A 204 -1.98 6.40 -3.75
N VAL A 205 -2.29 5.10 -3.84
CA VAL A 205 -2.32 4.37 -5.09
C VAL A 205 -3.59 3.52 -5.19
N ILE A 206 -4.41 3.80 -6.21
CA ILE A 206 -5.53 2.94 -6.57
C ILE A 206 -5.07 1.98 -7.66
N SER A 207 -5.09 0.69 -7.35
CA SER A 207 -4.82 -0.36 -8.32
C SER A 207 -6.13 -0.81 -8.96
N ILE A 208 -6.33 -0.42 -10.22
CA ILE A 208 -7.47 -0.85 -11.00
C ILE A 208 -7.43 -2.37 -11.12
N GLY A 209 -8.54 -3.02 -10.75
CA GLY A 209 -8.78 -4.44 -10.99
C GLY A 209 -9.77 -4.61 -12.14
N PRO A 210 -9.31 -4.79 -13.39
CA PRO A 210 -10.20 -5.09 -14.51
C PRO A 210 -10.80 -6.50 -14.35
N ASP A 211 -11.98 -6.71 -14.89
CA ASP A 211 -12.53 -8.06 -15.02
C ASP A 211 -11.69 -8.95 -15.95
N GLN A 212 -11.94 -10.25 -15.93
CA GLN A 212 -11.18 -11.20 -16.75
C GLN A 212 -11.31 -10.90 -18.25
N ASN A 213 -12.51 -10.50 -18.72
CA ASN A 213 -12.74 -10.09 -20.11
C ASN A 213 -11.82 -8.94 -20.53
N ALA A 214 -11.68 -7.90 -19.71
CA ALA A 214 -10.75 -6.80 -19.98
C ALA A 214 -9.29 -7.25 -19.96
N GLN A 215 -8.92 -8.15 -19.05
CA GLN A 215 -7.54 -8.62 -18.98
C GLN A 215 -7.12 -9.44 -20.21
N GLU A 216 -8.00 -10.27 -20.76
CA GLU A 216 -7.66 -11.19 -21.86
C GLU A 216 -8.05 -10.69 -23.25
N HIS A 217 -9.17 -9.96 -23.36
CA HIS A 217 -9.84 -9.69 -24.63
C HIS A 217 -10.03 -8.20 -24.94
N PHE A 218 -9.32 -7.28 -24.27
CA PHE A 218 -9.48 -5.83 -24.51
C PHE A 218 -9.37 -5.43 -25.99
N PHE A 219 -8.46 -6.06 -26.75
CA PHE A 219 -8.28 -5.84 -28.19
C PHE A 219 -9.02 -6.85 -29.08
N HIS A 220 -9.79 -7.76 -28.47
CA HIS A 220 -10.52 -8.86 -29.10
C HIS A 220 -11.97 -8.92 -28.56
N PRO A 221 -12.75 -7.83 -28.67
CA PRO A 221 -14.08 -7.73 -28.06
C PRO A 221 -15.09 -8.77 -28.59
N GLU A 222 -14.82 -9.36 -29.75
CA GLU A 222 -15.57 -10.45 -30.36
C GLU A 222 -15.41 -11.79 -29.63
N GLU A 223 -14.32 -11.96 -28.87
CA GLU A 223 -14.03 -13.18 -28.10
C GLU A 223 -14.56 -13.12 -26.65
N MET A 224 -15.05 -11.96 -26.20
CA MET A 224 -15.53 -11.78 -24.82
C MET A 224 -16.81 -12.56 -24.52
N ASP A 225 -16.80 -13.30 -23.40
CA ASP A 225 -18.02 -13.88 -22.84
C ASP A 225 -18.79 -12.82 -22.04
N ARG A 226 -19.81 -12.24 -22.68
CA ARG A 226 -20.63 -11.17 -22.10
C ARG A 226 -21.38 -11.57 -20.84
N SER A 227 -21.57 -12.86 -20.58
CA SER A 227 -22.21 -13.33 -19.34
C SER A 227 -21.32 -13.12 -18.10
N GLN A 228 -20.03 -12.86 -18.29
CA GLN A 228 -19.03 -12.63 -17.25
C GLN A 228 -18.61 -11.16 -17.11
N ASP A 229 -19.30 -10.23 -17.78
CA ASP A 229 -19.01 -8.80 -17.68
C ASP A 229 -19.10 -8.33 -16.21
N GLY A 230 -18.04 -7.70 -15.71
CA GLY A 230 -17.95 -7.22 -14.32
C GLY A 230 -17.59 -8.30 -13.30
N ALA A 231 -17.30 -9.53 -13.73
CA ALA A 231 -16.89 -10.61 -12.83
C ALA A 231 -15.49 -10.33 -12.26
N GLY A 232 -15.43 -10.11 -10.95
CA GLY A 232 -14.16 -9.93 -10.22
C GLY A 232 -13.44 -8.60 -10.47
N GLY A 233 -14.05 -7.66 -11.19
CA GLY A 233 -13.43 -6.38 -11.49
C GLY A 233 -14.28 -5.46 -12.37
N VAL A 234 -13.71 -4.31 -12.74
CA VAL A 234 -14.39 -3.33 -13.60
C VAL A 234 -14.38 -3.79 -15.07
N PRO A 235 -15.54 -3.75 -15.77
CA PRO A 235 -15.63 -4.13 -17.18
C PRO A 235 -15.11 -3.00 -18.08
N ILE A 236 -13.80 -2.85 -18.16
CA ILE A 236 -13.14 -1.88 -19.04
C ILE A 236 -13.23 -2.40 -20.48
N ARG A 237 -13.78 -1.60 -21.39
CA ARG A 237 -13.98 -1.98 -22.80
C ARG A 237 -13.34 -1.00 -23.78
N SER A 238 -12.85 0.13 -23.28
CA SER A 238 -12.27 1.19 -24.08
C SER A 238 -11.20 1.98 -23.33
N ALA A 239 -10.38 2.73 -24.07
CA ALA A 239 -9.45 3.70 -23.49
C ALA A 239 -10.20 4.83 -22.74
N GLN A 240 -11.40 5.18 -23.17
CA GLN A 240 -12.24 6.20 -22.54
C GLN A 240 -12.67 5.79 -21.13
N ASP A 241 -12.94 4.50 -20.89
CA ASP A 241 -13.27 4.00 -19.55
C ASP A 241 -12.10 4.21 -18.58
N LEU A 242 -10.88 3.93 -19.03
CA LEU A 242 -9.65 4.14 -18.27
C LEU A 242 -9.42 5.64 -17.99
N SER A 243 -9.55 6.50 -19.01
CA SER A 243 -9.42 7.94 -18.85
C SER A 243 -10.47 8.51 -17.89
N ALA A 244 -11.71 8.01 -17.91
CA ALA A 244 -12.75 8.44 -16.97
C ALA A 244 -12.39 8.09 -15.52
N ILE A 245 -11.80 6.92 -15.26
CA ILE A 245 -11.30 6.54 -13.93
C ILE A 245 -10.12 7.44 -13.53
N TYR A 246 -9.20 7.76 -14.45
CA TYR A 246 -8.10 8.70 -14.18
C TYR A 246 -8.61 10.09 -13.80
N GLU A 247 -9.55 10.66 -14.55
CA GLU A 247 -10.13 11.97 -14.24
C GLU A 247 -10.84 11.98 -12.88
N ALA A 248 -11.47 10.88 -12.48
CA ALA A 248 -12.05 10.75 -11.14
C ALA A 248 -11.02 10.85 -10.00
N THR A 249 -9.77 10.47 -10.24
CA THR A 249 -8.69 10.62 -9.25
C THR A 249 -8.11 12.03 -9.18
N ARG A 250 -8.47 12.95 -10.08
CA ARG A 250 -7.92 14.33 -10.10
C ARG A 250 -8.56 15.25 -9.05
N CYS A 251 -8.77 14.72 -7.85
CA CYS A 251 -9.32 15.39 -6.69
C CYS A 251 -8.73 14.80 -5.39
N GLY A 252 -9.01 15.42 -4.25
CA GLY A 252 -8.51 14.97 -2.95
C GLY A 252 -6.98 14.91 -2.89
N ASN A 253 -6.42 13.74 -2.59
CA ASN A 253 -4.97 13.54 -2.51
C ASN A 253 -4.30 13.13 -3.85
N TYR A 254 -5.03 13.19 -4.96
CA TYR A 254 -4.57 12.84 -6.30
C TYR A 254 -3.88 11.47 -6.36
N PRO A 255 -4.58 10.35 -6.08
CA PRO A 255 -3.97 9.02 -6.07
C PRO A 255 -3.26 8.71 -7.40
N LEU A 256 -2.14 8.01 -7.32
CA LEU A 256 -1.54 7.38 -8.50
C LEU A 256 -2.46 6.22 -8.94
N LEU A 257 -2.46 5.94 -10.25
CA LEU A 257 -3.15 4.78 -10.79
C LEU A 257 -2.15 3.74 -11.25
N ARG A 258 -2.46 2.47 -10.98
CA ARG A 258 -1.86 1.35 -11.69
C ARG A 258 -2.89 0.31 -12.09
N CYS A 259 -2.57 -0.50 -13.08
CA CYS A 259 -3.39 -1.62 -13.55
C CYS A 259 -2.52 -2.89 -13.70
N TYR A 260 -3.13 -4.08 -13.71
CA TYR A 260 -2.41 -5.28 -14.13
C TYR A 260 -2.11 -5.24 -15.63
N SER A 261 -0.97 -5.80 -16.04
CA SER A 261 -0.74 -6.13 -17.44
C SER A 261 -1.77 -7.18 -17.85
N GLY A 262 -2.47 -6.98 -18.97
CA GLY A 262 -3.40 -7.99 -19.48
C GLY A 262 -2.77 -9.38 -19.63
N THR A 263 -3.57 -10.41 -19.91
CA THR A 263 -3.09 -11.79 -20.14
C THR A 263 -2.80 -12.08 -21.61
N ARG A 264 -3.02 -11.11 -22.50
CA ARG A 264 -2.76 -11.13 -23.95
C ARG A 264 -2.43 -9.69 -24.40
N ASP A 265 -1.79 -9.55 -25.57
CA ASP A 265 -1.47 -8.24 -26.18
C ASP A 265 -0.75 -7.28 -25.21
N ILE A 266 0.15 -7.82 -24.38
CA ILE A 266 0.65 -7.15 -23.17
C ILE A 266 1.29 -5.79 -23.48
N ILE A 267 2.06 -5.69 -24.56
CA ILE A 267 2.72 -4.45 -24.97
C ILE A 267 1.69 -3.40 -25.43
N ARG A 268 0.69 -3.79 -26.24
CA ARG A 268 -0.39 -2.89 -26.67
C ARG A 268 -1.20 -2.40 -25.47
N MET A 269 -1.45 -3.28 -24.50
CA MET A 269 -2.12 -2.89 -23.26
C MET A 269 -1.27 -1.92 -22.44
N ALA A 270 0.06 -2.12 -22.39
CA ALA A 270 0.97 -1.20 -21.71
C ALA A 270 0.96 0.20 -22.32
N GLU A 271 0.87 0.32 -23.65
CA GLU A 271 0.69 1.60 -24.36
C GLU A 271 -0.59 2.30 -23.92
N VAL A 272 -1.73 1.60 -23.98
CA VAL A 272 -3.04 2.14 -23.57
C VAL A 272 -3.01 2.59 -22.11
N LEU A 273 -2.47 1.79 -21.19
CA LEU A 273 -2.41 2.12 -19.77
C LEU A 273 -1.48 3.32 -19.50
N ARG A 274 -0.38 3.45 -20.23
CA ARG A 274 0.52 4.60 -20.11
C ARG A 274 -0.18 5.89 -20.57
N GLU A 275 -0.88 5.84 -21.70
CA GLU A 275 -1.55 7.00 -22.30
C GLU A 275 -2.78 7.46 -21.52
N THR A 276 -3.56 6.52 -20.98
CA THR A 276 -4.87 6.81 -20.37
C THR A 276 -4.80 7.09 -18.87
N ILE A 277 -4.04 6.30 -18.11
CA ILE A 277 -4.00 6.39 -16.64
C ILE A 277 -2.64 6.78 -16.08
N ARG A 278 -1.64 7.02 -16.95
CA ARG A 278 -0.24 7.27 -16.56
C ARG A 278 0.25 6.18 -15.60
N ASN A 279 0.06 4.92 -15.99
CA ASN A 279 0.30 3.74 -15.17
C ASN A 279 1.60 3.84 -14.35
N ALA A 280 1.47 3.93 -13.03
CA ALA A 280 2.56 4.33 -12.14
C ALA A 280 3.70 3.31 -12.10
N TRP A 281 3.39 2.02 -12.28
CA TRP A 281 4.35 0.95 -12.53
C TRP A 281 3.67 -0.25 -13.20
N CYS A 282 4.45 -1.04 -13.93
CA CYS A 282 4.00 -2.29 -14.54
C CYS A 282 3.76 -3.38 -13.50
N ALA A 283 2.77 -4.24 -13.69
CA ALA A 283 2.65 -5.48 -12.92
C ALA A 283 2.41 -6.67 -13.87
N VAL A 284 3.47 -7.45 -14.09
CA VAL A 284 3.54 -8.58 -15.06
C VAL A 284 4.13 -9.82 -14.37
N PRO A 285 3.66 -11.05 -14.61
CA PRO A 285 4.31 -12.24 -14.04
C PRO A 285 5.54 -12.65 -14.86
N LEU A 286 6.35 -13.58 -14.36
CA LEU A 286 7.35 -14.27 -15.17
C LEU A 286 6.74 -15.56 -15.76
N PHE A 287 6.14 -16.40 -14.91
CA PHE A 287 5.65 -17.73 -15.26
C PHE A 287 4.13 -17.87 -15.43
N TRP A 288 3.33 -16.85 -15.09
CA TRP A 288 1.86 -16.97 -15.00
C TRP A 288 1.11 -16.27 -16.13
N TYR A 289 -0.23 -16.28 -16.06
CA TYR A 289 -1.17 -15.73 -17.05
C TYR A 289 -1.14 -16.49 -18.38
N ASN A 290 -1.15 -17.82 -18.29
CA ASN A 290 -0.97 -18.75 -19.40
C ASN A 290 -1.59 -20.11 -19.07
N VAL A 291 -1.26 -21.15 -19.84
CA VAL A 291 -1.77 -22.51 -19.62
C VAL A 291 -1.50 -23.09 -18.22
N LEU A 292 -0.56 -22.54 -17.43
CA LEU A 292 -0.32 -22.98 -16.06
C LEU A 292 -1.46 -22.63 -15.09
N ASP A 293 -2.09 -21.47 -15.27
CA ASP A 293 -3.18 -20.99 -14.42
C ASP A 293 -4.53 -20.90 -15.14
N GLY A 294 -4.56 -21.21 -16.44
CA GLY A 294 -5.77 -21.21 -17.25
C GLY A 294 -6.32 -19.82 -17.54
N ARG A 295 -5.56 -18.74 -17.26
CA ARG A 295 -6.00 -17.35 -17.51
C ARG A 295 -5.66 -16.83 -18.91
N SER A 296 -5.03 -17.67 -19.73
CA SER A 296 -4.96 -17.54 -21.18
C SER A 296 -4.56 -18.88 -21.81
N LYS A 297 -4.59 -18.95 -23.15
CA LYS A 297 -4.17 -20.13 -23.92
C LYS A 297 -2.70 -20.11 -24.34
N ARG A 298 -1.92 -19.11 -23.90
CA ARG A 298 -0.52 -18.97 -24.31
C ARG A 298 0.33 -20.13 -23.80
N PRO A 299 1.21 -20.73 -24.63
CA PRO A 299 2.20 -21.68 -24.14
C PRO A 299 3.15 -21.04 -23.12
N LEU A 300 3.61 -21.81 -22.14
CA LEU A 300 4.46 -21.30 -21.05
C LEU A 300 5.73 -20.60 -21.56
N ARG A 301 6.44 -21.19 -22.52
CA ARG A 301 7.67 -20.63 -23.12
C ARG A 301 7.43 -19.26 -23.75
N ASP A 302 6.36 -19.15 -24.52
CA ASP A 302 6.01 -17.92 -25.21
C ASP A 302 5.56 -16.85 -24.22
N ALA A 303 4.79 -17.22 -23.20
CA ALA A 303 4.40 -16.32 -22.13
C ALA A 303 5.63 -15.75 -21.38
N ILE A 304 6.61 -16.59 -21.02
CA ILE A 304 7.86 -16.11 -20.38
C ILE A 304 8.57 -15.08 -21.26
N ARG A 305 8.72 -15.39 -22.57
CA ARG A 305 9.37 -14.50 -23.53
C ARG A 305 8.63 -13.18 -23.70
N GLU A 306 7.32 -13.22 -23.87
CA GLU A 306 6.47 -12.03 -24.01
C GLU A 306 6.46 -11.18 -22.73
N ASN A 307 6.46 -11.82 -21.56
CA ASN A 307 6.54 -11.13 -20.28
C ASN A 307 7.88 -10.40 -20.13
N GLN A 308 9.00 -11.04 -20.51
CA GLN A 308 10.32 -10.39 -20.55
C GLN A 308 10.36 -9.21 -21.53
N GLN A 309 9.78 -9.36 -22.73
CA GLN A 309 9.65 -8.26 -23.68
C GLN A 309 8.84 -7.09 -23.10
N ALA A 310 7.77 -7.38 -22.35
CA ALA A 310 7.02 -6.36 -21.64
C ALA A 310 7.87 -5.67 -20.56
N MET A 311 8.69 -6.39 -19.80
CA MET A 311 9.63 -5.80 -18.85
C MET A 311 10.60 -4.84 -19.55
N ALA A 312 11.20 -5.27 -20.66
CA ALA A 312 12.12 -4.46 -21.46
C ALA A 312 11.47 -3.18 -22.01
N TRP A 313 10.24 -3.30 -22.55
CA TRP A 313 9.50 -2.15 -23.06
C TRP A 313 9.27 -1.08 -21.99
N HIS A 314 8.96 -1.48 -20.75
CA HIS A 314 8.78 -0.56 -19.63
C HIS A 314 10.11 0.02 -19.15
N ALA A 315 11.16 -0.80 -19.12
CA ALA A 315 12.52 -0.40 -18.75
C ALA A 315 13.05 0.72 -19.66
N GLU A 316 12.93 0.57 -20.98
CA GLU A 316 13.32 1.59 -21.97
C GLU A 316 12.65 2.96 -21.75
N ARG A 317 11.47 2.96 -21.10
CA ARG A 317 10.66 4.15 -20.83
C ARG A 317 10.82 4.66 -19.40
N GLY A 318 11.71 4.05 -18.60
CA GLY A 318 11.93 4.41 -17.20
C GLY A 318 10.75 4.12 -16.27
N ILE A 319 9.81 3.27 -16.70
CA ILE A 319 8.63 2.92 -15.89
C ILE A 319 9.03 1.81 -14.91
N PRO A 320 8.77 1.96 -13.59
CA PRO A 320 9.05 0.91 -12.63
C PRO A 320 8.29 -0.39 -12.95
N VAL A 321 8.83 -1.54 -12.55
CA VAL A 321 8.24 -2.85 -12.82
C VAL A 321 8.11 -3.67 -11.54
N GLU A 322 6.92 -4.22 -11.33
CA GLU A 322 6.61 -5.27 -10.37
C GLU A 322 6.51 -6.59 -11.13
N VAL A 323 7.42 -7.54 -10.88
CA VAL A 323 7.27 -8.89 -11.44
C VAL A 323 6.51 -9.74 -10.44
N ASN A 324 5.20 -9.87 -10.68
CA ASN A 324 4.27 -10.42 -9.70
C ASN A 324 4.26 -11.95 -9.72
N GLU A 325 5.26 -12.56 -9.08
CA GLU A 325 5.61 -13.96 -9.32
C GLU A 325 5.51 -14.85 -8.07
N SER A 326 6.35 -14.62 -7.07
CA SER A 326 6.57 -15.50 -5.92
C SER A 326 5.30 -15.93 -5.14
N HIS A 327 4.32 -15.03 -5.05
CA HIS A 327 3.09 -15.30 -4.31
C HIS A 327 2.18 -16.31 -5.02
N HIS A 328 2.20 -16.40 -6.37
CA HIS A 328 1.43 -17.40 -7.11
C HIS A 328 1.89 -18.84 -6.82
N TRP A 329 3.20 -19.04 -6.58
CA TRP A 329 3.73 -20.32 -6.09
C TRP A 329 3.26 -20.62 -4.66
N SER A 330 3.33 -19.62 -3.79
CA SER A 330 2.93 -19.76 -2.39
C SER A 330 1.43 -20.06 -2.24
N LEU A 331 0.57 -19.42 -3.04
CA LEU A 331 -0.87 -19.68 -3.11
C LEU A 331 -1.20 -21.10 -3.60
N ARG A 332 -0.27 -21.72 -4.33
CA ARG A 332 -0.37 -23.11 -4.82
C ARG A 332 0.29 -24.13 -3.89
N ASN A 333 0.61 -23.71 -2.66
CA ASN A 333 1.27 -24.51 -1.63
C ASN A 333 2.66 -25.04 -2.06
N ALA A 334 3.35 -24.33 -2.95
CA ALA A 334 4.77 -24.60 -3.20
C ALA A 334 5.58 -24.47 -1.88
N PRO A 335 6.70 -25.19 -1.75
CA PRO A 335 7.61 -25.01 -0.62
C PRO A 335 8.09 -23.56 -0.53
N ASP A 336 8.38 -23.09 0.69
CA ASP A 336 8.90 -21.74 0.90
C ASP A 336 10.18 -21.47 0.08
N ALA A 337 11.04 -22.48 -0.11
CA ALA A 337 12.25 -22.39 -0.93
C ALA A 337 11.96 -22.10 -2.40
N VAL A 338 10.94 -22.74 -2.99
CA VAL A 338 10.49 -22.45 -4.37
C VAL A 338 9.99 -21.01 -4.47
N ALA A 339 9.23 -20.54 -3.47
CA ALA A 339 8.76 -19.17 -3.45
C ALA A 339 9.92 -18.15 -3.36
N VAL A 340 11.00 -18.48 -2.63
CA VAL A 340 12.21 -17.64 -2.53
C VAL A 340 13.00 -17.65 -3.84
N ALA A 341 13.22 -18.82 -4.44
CA ALA A 341 13.88 -18.93 -5.76
C ALA A 341 13.10 -18.18 -6.85
N ALA A 342 11.78 -18.32 -6.89
CA ALA A 342 10.92 -17.61 -7.84
C ALA A 342 10.95 -16.08 -7.64
N ALA A 343 11.05 -15.60 -6.39
CA ALA A 343 11.22 -14.18 -6.11
C ALA A 343 12.55 -13.63 -6.67
N PHE A 344 13.63 -14.41 -6.54
CA PHE A 344 14.92 -14.05 -7.12
C PHE A 344 14.89 -14.07 -8.64
N LEU A 345 14.36 -15.14 -9.27
CA LEU A 345 14.23 -15.24 -10.74
C LEU A 345 13.46 -14.06 -11.33
N ALA A 346 12.37 -13.65 -10.68
CA ALA A 346 11.57 -12.50 -11.09
C ALA A 346 12.40 -11.20 -11.13
N ALA A 347 13.12 -10.89 -10.06
CA ALA A 347 13.97 -9.70 -9.98
C ALA A 347 15.18 -9.79 -10.93
N TYR A 348 15.80 -10.96 -11.04
CA TYR A 348 16.92 -11.23 -11.93
C TYR A 348 16.54 -11.01 -13.40
N ASN A 349 15.38 -11.51 -13.82
CA ASN A 349 14.85 -11.28 -15.16
C ASN A 349 14.48 -9.81 -15.41
N ALA A 350 13.85 -9.14 -14.45
CA ALA A 350 13.59 -7.70 -14.57
C ALA A 350 14.90 -6.91 -14.79
N LYS A 351 15.93 -7.20 -13.98
CA LYS A 351 17.25 -6.57 -14.13
C LYS A 351 17.88 -6.86 -15.49
N ALA A 352 17.86 -8.12 -15.93
CA ALA A 352 18.39 -8.51 -17.24
C ALA A 352 17.68 -7.81 -18.41
N MET A 353 16.39 -7.51 -18.25
CA MET A 353 15.60 -6.73 -19.22
C MET A 353 15.77 -5.21 -19.07
N GLY A 354 16.71 -4.74 -18.25
CA GLY A 354 17.07 -3.33 -18.10
C GLY A 354 16.20 -2.55 -17.11
N VAL A 355 15.32 -3.19 -16.35
CA VAL A 355 14.48 -2.51 -15.35
C VAL A 355 15.37 -1.85 -14.31
N ARG A 356 15.22 -0.53 -14.12
CA ARG A 356 15.99 0.21 -13.12
C ARG A 356 15.34 0.23 -11.73
N TYR A 357 14.01 0.38 -11.70
CA TYR A 357 13.24 0.53 -10.47
C TYR A 357 12.27 -0.65 -10.34
N TYR A 358 12.55 -1.54 -9.40
CA TYR A 358 11.80 -2.78 -9.21
C TYR A 358 10.90 -2.70 -7.97
N VAL A 359 9.61 -2.94 -8.12
CA VAL A 359 8.69 -3.04 -6.96
C VAL A 359 8.63 -4.51 -6.53
N ALA A 360 9.24 -4.82 -5.39
CA ALA A 360 9.31 -6.17 -4.84
C ALA A 360 8.14 -6.41 -3.88
N GLN A 361 7.13 -7.16 -4.32
CA GLN A 361 5.96 -7.47 -3.51
C GLN A 361 6.19 -8.70 -2.59
N TYR A 362 5.98 -8.49 -1.29
CA TYR A 362 6.06 -9.47 -0.21
C TYR A 362 4.66 -9.74 0.34
N MET A 363 4.01 -10.78 -0.17
CA MET A 363 2.72 -11.25 0.32
C MET A 363 2.92 -12.14 1.54
N LEU A 364 2.51 -11.64 2.70
CA LEU A 364 2.48 -12.35 3.97
C LEU A 364 1.29 -13.30 4.05
N ASN A 365 1.24 -14.10 5.11
CA ASN A 365 0.18 -15.05 5.45
C ASN A 365 -0.14 -16.02 4.30
N THR A 366 0.87 -16.38 3.50
CA THR A 366 0.69 -17.19 2.30
C THR A 366 1.71 -18.34 2.28
N PRO A 367 1.28 -19.60 2.50
CA PRO A 367 -0.10 -20.03 2.72
C PRO A 367 -0.66 -19.59 4.09
N PRO A 368 -2.00 -19.59 4.31
CA PRO A 368 -2.62 -19.07 5.54
C PRO A 368 -2.14 -19.71 6.85
N ALA A 369 -1.68 -20.96 6.79
CA ALA A 369 -1.17 -21.70 7.94
C ALA A 369 0.27 -21.32 8.34
N THR A 370 0.94 -20.43 7.59
CA THR A 370 2.28 -19.96 7.94
C THR A 370 2.25 -19.17 9.25
N THR A 371 3.23 -19.39 10.11
CA THR A 371 3.33 -18.63 11.38
C THR A 371 4.11 -17.34 11.18
N PRO A 372 3.86 -16.28 11.98
CA PRO A 372 4.50 -14.98 11.78
C PRO A 372 6.03 -15.02 11.66
N ARG A 373 6.71 -15.81 12.51
CA ARG A 373 8.19 -15.93 12.45
C ARG A 373 8.68 -16.58 11.16
N MET A 374 8.03 -17.66 10.73
CA MET A 374 8.42 -18.39 9.53
C MET A 374 8.15 -17.56 8.28
N ASP A 375 7.05 -16.82 8.29
CA ASP A 375 6.68 -15.94 7.19
C ASP A 375 7.63 -14.74 7.07
N LEU A 376 8.01 -14.16 8.22
CA LEU A 376 9.01 -13.09 8.29
C LEU A 376 10.37 -13.57 7.80
N ALA A 377 10.82 -14.75 8.24
CA ALA A 377 12.05 -15.37 7.76
C ALA A 377 12.02 -15.59 6.24
N LYS A 378 10.89 -16.04 5.69
CA LYS A 378 10.69 -16.22 4.24
C LYS A 378 10.77 -14.89 3.50
N MET A 379 10.13 -13.83 3.98
CA MET A 379 10.24 -12.51 3.32
C MET A 379 11.65 -11.93 3.43
N LEU A 380 12.32 -12.08 4.58
CA LEU A 380 13.71 -11.66 4.76
C LEU A 380 14.68 -12.42 3.84
N ALA A 381 14.41 -13.69 3.54
CA ALA A 381 15.20 -14.47 2.57
C ALA A 381 15.01 -13.91 1.15
N LYS A 382 13.76 -13.60 0.75
CA LYS A 382 13.47 -12.96 -0.53
C LYS A 382 14.15 -11.60 -0.64
N ILE A 383 14.07 -10.78 0.42
CA ILE A 383 14.75 -9.47 0.50
C ILE A 383 16.25 -9.65 0.30
N ALA A 384 16.90 -10.51 1.09
CA ALA A 384 18.35 -10.71 0.99
C ALA A 384 18.80 -11.13 -0.42
N MET A 385 18.04 -12.01 -1.08
CA MET A 385 18.35 -12.44 -2.45
C MET A 385 18.09 -11.35 -3.49
N ILE A 386 16.96 -10.65 -3.44
CA ILE A 386 16.64 -9.58 -4.40
C ILE A 386 17.60 -8.39 -4.22
N GLU A 387 17.88 -7.99 -3.00
CA GLU A 387 18.75 -6.83 -2.72
C GLU A 387 20.23 -7.12 -3.02
N SER A 388 20.62 -8.40 -3.08
CA SER A 388 21.94 -8.77 -3.60
C SER A 388 22.15 -8.43 -5.09
N LEU A 389 21.06 -8.13 -5.81
CA LEU A 389 21.11 -7.66 -7.20
C LEU A 389 21.25 -6.14 -7.31
N HIS A 390 21.22 -5.39 -6.21
CA HIS A 390 21.31 -3.92 -6.24
C HIS A 390 22.67 -3.44 -6.74
N ASP A 391 22.64 -2.46 -7.63
CA ASP A 391 23.79 -1.69 -8.11
C ASP A 391 23.28 -0.34 -8.67
N ASP A 392 24.15 0.44 -9.30
CA ASP A 392 23.80 1.75 -9.86
C ASP A 392 22.69 1.69 -10.93
N SER A 393 22.47 0.51 -11.52
CA SER A 393 21.50 0.25 -12.59
C SER A 393 20.21 -0.42 -12.10
N PHE A 394 20.15 -0.96 -10.89
CA PHE A 394 18.99 -1.70 -10.38
C PHE A 394 18.76 -1.44 -8.89
N GLN A 395 17.58 -0.94 -8.54
CA GLN A 395 17.15 -0.73 -7.16
C GLN A 395 15.75 -1.30 -6.94
N SER A 396 15.54 -2.00 -5.82
CA SER A 396 14.20 -2.45 -5.41
C SER A 396 13.56 -1.57 -4.34
N TYR A 397 12.23 -1.45 -4.42
CA TYR A 397 11.34 -0.85 -3.42
C TYR A 397 10.43 -1.93 -2.86
N ARG A 398 10.37 -2.05 -1.54
CA ARG A 398 9.61 -3.11 -0.86
C ARG A 398 8.13 -2.75 -0.81
N GLU A 399 7.27 -3.61 -1.32
CA GLU A 399 5.83 -3.55 -1.16
C GLU A 399 5.36 -4.72 -0.28
N THR A 400 4.64 -4.47 0.80
CA THR A 400 4.08 -5.53 1.66
C THR A 400 2.58 -5.62 1.54
N ARG A 401 2.04 -6.83 1.66
CA ARG A 401 0.58 -7.05 1.73
C ARG A 401 0.22 -8.27 2.55
N GLY A 402 -1.00 -8.29 3.09
CA GLY A 402 -1.61 -9.49 3.65
C GLY A 402 -1.98 -10.52 2.57
N GLY A 403 -2.03 -11.79 2.96
CA GLY A 403 -2.48 -12.88 2.10
C GLY A 403 -4.00 -12.93 2.05
N LEU A 404 -4.60 -12.82 0.85
CA LEU A 404 -6.06 -12.77 0.68
C LEU A 404 -6.79 -13.97 1.32
N ALA A 405 -6.23 -15.18 1.17
CA ALA A 405 -6.80 -16.41 1.73
C ALA A 405 -6.72 -16.50 3.26
N SER A 406 -6.07 -15.55 3.93
CA SER A 406 -5.99 -15.48 5.39
C SER A 406 -7.12 -14.69 6.03
N MET A 407 -7.85 -13.86 5.25
CA MET A 407 -8.94 -13.05 5.79
C MET A 407 -10.15 -13.91 6.13
N ALA A 408 -10.67 -13.73 7.35
CA ALA A 408 -11.88 -14.39 7.82
C ALA A 408 -13.13 -13.74 7.21
N ARG A 409 -14.23 -14.49 7.20
CA ARG A 409 -15.55 -13.98 6.79
C ARG A 409 -16.16 -12.99 7.78
N ASP A 410 -15.86 -13.15 9.06
CA ASP A 410 -16.32 -12.21 10.09
C ASP A 410 -15.54 -10.89 9.97
N ALA A 411 -16.24 -9.78 9.75
CA ALA A 411 -15.60 -8.50 9.50
C ALA A 411 -14.77 -8.01 10.69
N SER A 412 -15.21 -8.25 11.93
CA SER A 412 -14.46 -7.81 13.12
C SER A 412 -13.16 -8.59 13.25
N PHE A 413 -13.20 -9.89 13.01
CA PHE A 413 -12.03 -10.77 12.99
C PHE A 413 -11.07 -10.40 11.85
N ALA A 414 -11.60 -10.17 10.64
CA ALA A 414 -10.82 -9.76 9.49
C ALA A 414 -10.12 -8.41 9.68
N LYS A 415 -10.77 -7.44 10.37
CA LYS A 415 -10.13 -6.18 10.77
C LYS A 415 -8.93 -6.41 11.70
N GLY A 416 -9.05 -7.36 12.64
CA GLY A 416 -7.92 -7.78 13.48
C GLY A 416 -6.78 -8.40 12.67
N GLN A 417 -7.09 -9.24 11.68
CA GLN A 417 -6.09 -9.84 10.79
C GLN A 417 -5.44 -8.82 9.85
N LEU A 418 -6.19 -7.84 9.37
CA LEU A 418 -5.67 -6.72 8.59
C LEU A 418 -4.65 -5.91 9.41
N ALA A 419 -4.99 -5.54 10.64
CA ALA A 419 -4.04 -4.85 11.53
C ALA A 419 -2.80 -5.72 11.81
N ALA A 420 -2.98 -7.01 12.14
CA ALA A 420 -1.87 -7.91 12.44
C ALA A 420 -0.93 -8.14 11.25
N SER A 421 -1.46 -8.31 10.04
CA SER A 421 -0.66 -8.47 8.82
C SER A 421 0.05 -7.18 8.43
N THR A 422 -0.59 -6.03 8.63
CA THR A 422 0.03 -4.71 8.44
C THR A 422 1.22 -4.52 9.41
N PHE A 423 1.02 -4.85 10.69
CA PHE A 423 2.06 -4.80 11.71
C PHE A 423 3.27 -5.67 11.32
N LEU A 424 3.02 -6.92 10.93
CA LEU A 424 4.08 -7.85 10.51
C LEU A 424 4.80 -7.36 9.25
N GLY A 425 4.07 -6.78 8.28
CA GLY A 425 4.64 -6.16 7.08
C GLY A 425 5.55 -4.98 7.38
N MET A 426 5.20 -4.14 8.36
CA MET A 426 6.05 -3.01 8.73
C MET A 426 7.43 -3.42 9.26
N MET A 427 7.59 -4.63 9.81
CA MET A 427 8.92 -5.16 10.19
C MET A 427 9.89 -5.28 9.00
N LEU A 428 9.37 -5.32 7.78
CA LEU A 428 10.15 -5.37 6.54
C LEU A 428 10.53 -3.98 6.02
N LYS A 429 10.14 -2.90 6.73
CA LYS A 429 10.40 -1.50 6.36
C LYS A 429 9.95 -1.19 4.92
N PRO A 430 8.66 -1.42 4.58
CA PRO A 430 8.15 -1.23 3.22
C PRO A 430 8.17 0.23 2.80
N SER A 431 8.32 0.47 1.50
CA SER A 431 7.99 1.76 0.87
C SER A 431 6.51 1.85 0.48
N ILE A 432 5.84 0.71 0.31
CA ILE A 432 4.44 0.59 -0.09
C ILE A 432 3.76 -0.47 0.78
N VAL A 433 2.62 -0.15 1.38
CA VAL A 433 1.73 -1.10 2.04
C VAL A 433 0.48 -1.25 1.18
N HIS A 434 0.34 -2.41 0.56
CA HIS A 434 -0.88 -2.78 -0.12
C HIS A 434 -1.86 -3.42 0.87
N VAL A 435 -2.89 -2.64 1.17
CA VAL A 435 -3.99 -2.98 2.07
C VAL A 435 -4.95 -3.92 1.35
N VAL A 436 -5.12 -5.12 1.89
CA VAL A 436 -6.18 -6.04 1.49
C VAL A 436 -7.42 -5.70 2.30
N GLY A 437 -8.55 -5.45 1.64
CA GLY A 437 -9.78 -5.06 2.33
C GLY A 437 -10.24 -6.14 3.31
N TYR A 438 -10.71 -5.75 4.51
CA TYR A 438 -11.25 -6.73 5.46
C TYR A 438 -12.48 -7.47 4.92
N SER A 439 -13.10 -6.96 3.85
CA SER A 439 -14.25 -7.57 3.19
C SER A 439 -13.88 -8.69 2.20
N GLU A 440 -12.59 -8.92 1.92
CA GLU A 440 -12.09 -9.83 0.86
C GLU A 440 -12.77 -11.21 0.84
N ALA A 441 -13.06 -11.78 2.01
CA ALA A 441 -13.64 -13.11 2.13
C ALA A 441 -15.18 -13.16 2.00
N HIS A 442 -15.86 -12.01 1.83
CA HIS A 442 -17.32 -11.93 1.86
C HIS A 442 -17.91 -11.02 0.78
N ASP A 443 -17.46 -9.77 0.68
CA ASP A 443 -18.07 -8.73 -0.16
C ASP A 443 -17.04 -8.07 -1.08
N VAL A 444 -17.50 -7.67 -2.27
CA VAL A 444 -16.76 -6.74 -3.13
C VAL A 444 -16.46 -5.47 -2.34
N ALA A 445 -15.19 -5.07 -2.31
CA ALA A 445 -14.77 -3.88 -1.58
C ALA A 445 -15.34 -2.61 -2.22
N ARG A 446 -16.42 -2.05 -1.64
CA ARG A 446 -16.95 -0.73 -1.99
C ARG A 446 -16.11 0.37 -1.34
N PRO A 447 -16.26 1.65 -1.74
CA PRO A 447 -15.45 2.75 -1.22
C PRO A 447 -15.36 2.81 0.31
N ALA A 448 -16.48 2.62 1.01
CA ALA A 448 -16.51 2.61 2.48
C ALA A 448 -15.59 1.53 3.09
N GLN A 449 -15.62 0.29 2.56
CA GLN A 449 -14.75 -0.79 3.03
C GLN A 449 -13.28 -0.49 2.73
N VAL A 450 -12.98 0.08 1.55
CA VAL A 450 -11.62 0.48 1.17
C VAL A 450 -11.08 1.55 2.12
N ILE A 451 -11.85 2.61 2.34
CA ILE A 451 -11.50 3.74 3.20
C ILE A 451 -11.30 3.27 4.64
N GLU A 452 -12.21 2.44 5.16
CA GLU A 452 -12.10 1.90 6.52
C GLU A 452 -10.87 1.00 6.67
N SER A 453 -10.63 0.09 5.72
CA SER A 453 -9.45 -0.79 5.72
C SER A 453 -8.15 0.03 5.72
N CYS A 454 -8.08 1.08 4.91
CA CYS A 454 -6.90 1.95 4.82
C CYS A 454 -6.69 2.75 6.11
N LYS A 455 -7.75 3.21 6.78
CA LYS A 455 -7.65 3.87 8.09
C LYS A 455 -7.13 2.93 9.18
N ILE A 456 -7.56 1.66 9.18
CA ILE A 456 -7.04 0.63 10.10
C ILE A 456 -5.54 0.41 9.87
N ALA A 457 -5.13 0.26 8.61
CA ALA A 457 -3.73 0.10 8.25
C ALA A 457 -2.90 1.34 8.65
N GLN A 458 -3.36 2.55 8.36
CA GLN A 458 -2.71 3.79 8.77
C GLN A 458 -2.56 3.88 10.29
N GLY A 459 -3.61 3.58 11.05
CA GLY A 459 -3.53 3.54 12.52
C GLY A 459 -2.50 2.54 13.02
N THR A 460 -2.41 1.37 12.38
CA THR A 460 -1.38 0.37 12.70
C THR A 460 0.02 0.90 12.40
N ILE A 461 0.23 1.49 11.23
CA ILE A 461 1.51 2.06 10.80
C ILE A 461 1.95 3.17 11.76
N HIS A 462 1.04 4.09 12.12
CA HIS A 462 1.31 5.17 13.06
C HIS A 462 1.82 4.67 14.41
N ASN A 463 1.31 3.54 14.90
CA ASN A 463 1.71 3.00 16.20
C ASN A 463 3.09 2.33 16.20
N VAL A 464 3.62 1.98 15.03
CA VAL A 464 4.83 1.14 14.93
C VAL A 464 5.98 1.80 14.19
N LEU A 465 5.73 2.90 13.47
CA LEU A 465 6.72 3.47 12.56
C LEU A 465 8.04 3.83 13.25
N ASP A 466 7.97 4.34 14.48
CA ASP A 466 9.12 4.92 15.18
C ASP A 466 9.99 3.89 15.91
N ASP A 467 9.41 2.75 16.33
CA ASP A 467 10.11 1.76 17.16
C ASP A 467 9.60 0.32 16.93
N LEU A 468 10.05 -0.29 15.83
CA LEU A 468 9.85 -1.71 15.58
C LEU A 468 11.11 -2.52 15.96
N PRO A 469 10.95 -3.66 16.65
CA PRO A 469 12.07 -4.54 16.92
C PRO A 469 12.62 -5.09 15.60
N ASP A 470 13.95 -5.17 15.50
CA ASP A 470 14.58 -5.85 14.37
C ASP A 470 14.30 -7.36 14.46
N PRO A 471 13.61 -7.95 13.47
CA PRO A 471 13.26 -9.35 13.51
C PRO A 471 14.46 -10.29 13.42
N LEU A 472 15.63 -9.81 12.96
CA LEU A 472 16.86 -10.59 12.89
C LEU A 472 17.52 -10.81 14.26
N PHE A 473 17.04 -10.15 15.32
CA PHE A 473 17.44 -10.47 16.69
C PHE A 473 16.83 -11.78 17.22
N ASP A 474 15.75 -12.31 16.61
CA ASP A 474 15.26 -13.66 16.92
C ASP A 474 16.11 -14.71 16.14
N PRO A 475 16.90 -15.55 16.83
CA PRO A 475 17.77 -16.53 16.16
C PRO A 475 16.99 -17.50 15.27
N ARG A 476 15.73 -17.80 15.59
CA ARG A 476 14.89 -18.71 14.78
C ARG A 476 14.50 -18.10 13.44
N VAL A 477 14.31 -16.78 13.40
CA VAL A 477 14.04 -16.06 12.15
C VAL A 477 15.28 -16.04 11.29
N LYS A 478 16.45 -15.75 11.90
CA LYS A 478 17.75 -15.76 11.21
C LYS A 478 18.09 -17.14 10.64
N GLU A 479 17.99 -18.19 11.44
CA GLU A 479 18.27 -19.58 11.02
C GLU A 479 17.36 -20.00 9.87
N ARG A 480 16.05 -19.74 9.95
CA ARG A 480 15.12 -20.07 8.86
C ARG A 480 15.37 -19.26 7.59
N ARG A 481 15.73 -17.97 7.73
CA ARG A 481 16.10 -17.13 6.59
C ARG A 481 17.31 -17.72 5.87
N ASP A 482 18.35 -18.05 6.62
CA ASP A 482 19.62 -18.55 6.07
C ASP A 482 19.41 -19.94 5.43
N GLU A 483 18.63 -20.82 6.07
CA GLU A 483 18.20 -22.09 5.48
C GLU A 483 17.51 -21.89 4.12
N LEU A 484 16.56 -20.94 4.03
CA LEU A 484 15.82 -20.69 2.80
C LEU A 484 16.69 -20.12 1.67
N ILE A 485 17.68 -19.30 1.99
CA ILE A 485 18.64 -18.79 0.99
C ILE A 485 19.46 -19.95 0.42
N GLU A 486 19.94 -20.86 1.27
CA GLU A 486 20.68 -22.04 0.82
C GLU A 486 19.81 -22.98 -0.01
N GLU A 487 18.58 -23.28 0.43
CA GLU A 487 17.64 -24.10 -0.34
C GLU A 487 17.29 -23.48 -1.69
N ALA A 488 17.07 -22.16 -1.75
CA ALA A 488 16.81 -21.47 -2.99
C ALA A 488 18.02 -21.49 -3.94
N ARG A 489 19.25 -21.37 -3.43
CA ARG A 489 20.48 -21.49 -4.24
C ARG A 489 20.57 -22.86 -4.91
N VAL A 490 20.25 -23.93 -4.19
CA VAL A 490 20.22 -25.29 -4.76
C VAL A 490 19.22 -25.40 -5.92
N ILE A 491 18.05 -24.75 -5.81
CA ILE A 491 17.07 -24.69 -6.91
C ILE A 491 17.65 -23.92 -8.11
N LEU A 492 18.23 -22.75 -7.88
CA LEU A 492 18.81 -21.92 -8.94
C LEU A 492 19.97 -22.62 -9.65
N ASP A 493 20.83 -23.32 -8.91
CA ASP A 493 21.94 -24.09 -9.48
C ASP A 493 21.42 -25.24 -10.36
N ALA A 494 20.35 -25.92 -9.95
CA ALA A 494 19.72 -26.94 -10.79
C ALA A 494 19.15 -26.36 -12.11
N ILE A 495 18.64 -25.11 -12.08
CA ILE A 495 18.20 -24.41 -13.30
C ILE A 495 19.41 -24.04 -14.18
N ARG A 496 20.52 -23.58 -13.58
CA ARG A 496 21.77 -23.32 -14.31
C ARG A 496 22.29 -24.56 -15.01
N GLU A 497 22.38 -25.68 -14.30
CA GLU A 497 22.83 -26.95 -14.85
C GLU A 497 21.91 -27.45 -15.98
N LEU A 498 20.60 -27.22 -15.87
CA LEU A 498 19.62 -27.60 -16.89
C LEU A 498 19.85 -26.90 -18.24
N GLY A 499 20.30 -25.64 -18.23
CA GLY A 499 20.54 -24.81 -19.40
C GLY A 499 22.01 -24.67 -19.82
N HIS A 500 22.97 -25.11 -18.99
CA HIS A 500 24.41 -24.84 -19.14
C HIS A 500 24.99 -25.16 -20.54
N SER A 501 24.47 -26.18 -21.22
CA SER A 501 24.94 -26.59 -22.55
C SER A 501 24.19 -25.95 -23.71
N SER A 502 23.13 -25.18 -23.44
CA SER A 502 22.17 -24.68 -24.44
C SER A 502 22.07 -23.16 -24.50
N CYS A 503 22.46 -22.43 -23.46
CA CYS A 503 22.40 -20.96 -23.43
C CYS A 503 23.41 -20.36 -22.43
N ASP A 504 23.74 -19.08 -22.61
CA ASP A 504 24.72 -18.36 -21.79
C ASP A 504 24.16 -17.97 -20.41
N ASP A 505 22.89 -17.57 -20.34
CA ASP A 505 22.19 -17.25 -19.09
C ASP A 505 20.93 -18.13 -18.89
N PRO A 506 21.09 -19.33 -18.33
CA PRO A 506 19.98 -20.24 -18.01
C PRO A 506 18.89 -19.66 -17.09
N LEU A 507 19.21 -18.64 -16.28
CA LEU A 507 18.24 -18.04 -15.36
C LEU A 507 17.34 -17.00 -16.04
N CYS A 508 17.68 -16.61 -17.28
CA CYS A 508 16.89 -15.72 -18.13
C CYS A 508 16.40 -16.39 -19.42
N ASP A 509 16.87 -17.57 -19.76
CA ASP A 509 16.43 -18.27 -20.97
C ASP A 509 15.00 -18.84 -20.84
N PRO A 510 14.03 -18.42 -21.68
CA PRO A 510 12.64 -18.89 -21.59
C PRO A 510 12.47 -20.40 -21.67
N ASP A 511 13.28 -21.07 -22.50
CA ASP A 511 13.17 -22.52 -22.68
C ASP A 511 13.67 -23.27 -21.46
N THR A 512 14.78 -22.84 -20.87
CA THR A 512 15.31 -23.40 -19.63
C THR A 512 14.35 -23.19 -18.46
N LEU A 513 13.79 -21.98 -18.31
CA LEU A 513 12.83 -21.66 -17.26
C LEU A 513 11.54 -22.48 -17.40
N ALA A 514 11.00 -22.63 -18.61
CA ALA A 514 9.84 -23.48 -18.85
C ALA A 514 10.14 -24.95 -18.53
N ARG A 515 11.30 -25.46 -18.95
CA ARG A 515 11.73 -26.82 -18.60
C ARG A 515 11.86 -26.99 -17.09
N ALA A 516 12.34 -26.01 -16.34
CA ALA A 516 12.42 -26.11 -14.88
C ALA A 516 11.05 -26.39 -14.23
N VAL A 517 9.96 -25.86 -14.79
CA VAL A 517 8.57 -26.14 -14.36
C VAL A 517 8.10 -27.53 -14.80
N GLU A 518 8.30 -27.86 -16.07
CA GLU A 518 7.95 -29.18 -16.63
C GLU A 518 8.68 -30.32 -15.92
N LEU A 519 9.92 -30.08 -15.51
CA LEU A 519 10.72 -31.08 -14.82
C LEU A 519 10.46 -31.18 -13.32
N GLY A 520 9.80 -30.17 -12.75
CA GLY A 520 9.48 -30.07 -11.33
C GLY A 520 10.62 -29.54 -10.47
N ILE A 521 11.63 -28.86 -11.06
CA ILE A 521 12.61 -28.08 -10.29
C ILE A 521 11.88 -26.94 -9.59
N LEU A 522 11.02 -26.24 -10.33
CA LEU A 522 9.98 -25.36 -9.80
C LEU A 522 8.65 -26.11 -9.87
N ASP A 523 8.02 -26.36 -8.73
CA ASP A 523 6.78 -27.14 -8.67
C ASP A 523 5.90 -26.71 -7.50
N ALA A 524 4.61 -27.03 -7.59
CA ALA A 524 3.63 -26.80 -6.54
C ALA A 524 2.56 -27.91 -6.55
N PRO A 525 2.06 -28.36 -5.38
CA PRO A 525 1.04 -29.41 -5.32
C PRO A 525 -0.22 -29.11 -6.14
N HIS A 526 -0.63 -27.84 -6.23
CA HIS A 526 -1.84 -27.47 -6.97
C HIS A 526 -1.66 -27.47 -8.50
N LEU A 527 -0.46 -27.80 -9.00
CA LEU A 527 -0.22 -28.05 -10.43
C LEU A 527 -0.49 -29.52 -10.81
N ALA A 528 -0.89 -30.37 -9.86
CA ALA A 528 -1.23 -31.76 -10.12
C ALA A 528 -2.28 -31.89 -11.23
N GLY A 529 -1.98 -32.71 -12.24
CA GLY A 529 -2.86 -32.92 -13.40
C GLY A 529 -2.75 -31.86 -14.49
N ASN A 530 -1.94 -30.82 -14.33
CA ASN A 530 -1.68 -29.86 -15.40
C ASN A 530 -0.71 -30.49 -16.43
N PRO A 531 -1.07 -30.59 -17.73
CA PRO A 531 -0.23 -31.20 -18.75
C PRO A 531 1.05 -30.41 -19.08
N HIS A 532 1.16 -29.17 -18.58
CA HIS A 532 2.29 -28.27 -18.83
C HIS A 532 3.18 -28.05 -17.59
N ALA A 533 2.96 -28.80 -16.50
CA ALA A 533 3.77 -28.75 -15.30
C ALA A 533 3.99 -30.13 -14.69
N CYS A 534 4.99 -30.27 -13.82
CA CYS A 534 5.23 -31.54 -13.15
C CYS A 534 4.11 -31.90 -12.17
N GLY A 535 3.77 -31.02 -11.23
CA GLY A 535 2.65 -31.18 -10.30
C GLY A 535 2.78 -32.39 -9.36
N LYS A 536 4.00 -32.83 -9.07
CA LYS A 536 4.28 -34.05 -8.28
C LYS A 536 4.91 -33.77 -6.92
N ILE A 537 5.34 -32.54 -6.67
CA ILE A 537 5.93 -32.16 -5.39
C ILE A 537 4.92 -32.37 -4.25
N ALA A 538 5.40 -32.98 -3.16
CA ALA A 538 4.63 -33.10 -1.94
C ALA A 538 5.10 -32.04 -0.94
N THR A 539 4.17 -31.29 -0.35
CA THR A 539 4.47 -30.29 0.67
C THR A 539 3.62 -30.46 1.92
N ARG A 540 4.12 -29.96 3.05
CA ARG A 540 3.38 -29.89 4.32
C ARG A 540 3.76 -28.65 5.11
N MET A 541 2.80 -28.17 5.90
CA MET A 541 3.07 -27.24 6.98
C MET A 541 3.72 -27.97 8.15
N ILE A 542 4.96 -27.63 8.47
CA ILE A 542 5.73 -28.21 9.57
C ILE A 542 6.30 -27.07 10.40
N ASN A 543 5.93 -27.02 11.68
CA ASN A 543 6.31 -25.95 12.61
C ASN A 543 6.03 -24.54 12.05
N GLY A 544 4.93 -24.40 11.32
CA GLY A 544 4.50 -23.12 10.74
C GLY A 544 5.21 -22.69 9.46
N ALA A 545 6.01 -23.56 8.82
CA ALA A 545 6.66 -23.32 7.53
C ALA A 545 6.18 -24.32 6.47
N CYS A 546 6.13 -23.93 5.20
CA CYS A 546 5.77 -24.82 4.09
C CYS A 546 7.03 -25.51 3.56
N ARG A 547 7.14 -26.83 3.75
CA ARG A 547 8.34 -27.62 3.42
C ARG A 547 8.06 -28.69 2.38
N SER A 548 9.06 -28.92 1.52
CA SER A 548 9.14 -30.12 0.67
C SER A 548 9.16 -31.37 1.54
N CYS A 549 8.42 -32.39 1.12
CA CYS A 549 8.33 -33.66 1.81
C CYS A 549 8.55 -34.82 0.84
N ASP A 550 9.12 -35.90 1.36
CA ASP A 550 9.12 -37.17 0.65
C ASP A 550 7.67 -37.68 0.50
N PRO A 551 7.22 -38.05 -0.71
CA PRO A 551 5.81 -38.37 -0.95
C PRO A 551 5.34 -39.61 -0.19
N PHE A 552 6.24 -40.55 0.12
CA PHE A 552 5.91 -41.81 0.79
C PHE A 552 5.95 -41.68 2.33
N SER A 553 7.09 -41.29 2.87
CA SER A 553 7.32 -41.17 4.32
C SER A 553 6.69 -39.92 4.92
N ARG A 554 6.31 -38.93 4.10
CA ARG A 554 5.73 -37.63 4.50
C ARG A 554 6.63 -36.82 5.45
N LYS A 555 7.91 -37.17 5.52
CA LYS A 555 8.95 -36.46 6.28
C LYS A 555 9.52 -35.31 5.45
N PRO A 556 9.95 -34.20 6.10
CA PRO A 556 10.59 -33.11 5.39
C PRO A 556 11.88 -33.58 4.73
N ILE A 557 12.13 -33.10 3.51
CA ILE A 557 13.38 -33.30 2.77
C ILE A 557 13.93 -31.94 2.35
N SER A 558 15.25 -31.84 2.26
CA SER A 558 15.92 -30.65 1.71
C SER A 558 15.74 -30.56 0.19
N GLU A 559 15.87 -29.36 -0.35
CA GLU A 559 15.85 -29.16 -1.80
C GLU A 559 16.97 -29.92 -2.52
N LYS A 560 18.14 -30.10 -1.87
CA LYS A 560 19.23 -30.94 -2.39
C LYS A 560 18.81 -32.40 -2.56
N GLN A 561 18.11 -32.96 -1.56
CA GLN A 561 17.59 -34.32 -1.65
C GLN A 561 16.51 -34.42 -2.72
N ARG A 562 15.57 -33.44 -2.75
CA ARG A 562 14.48 -33.39 -3.73
C ARG A 562 15.00 -33.33 -5.16
N ILE A 563 15.92 -32.43 -5.46
CA ILE A 563 16.50 -32.27 -6.80
C ILE A 563 17.30 -33.51 -7.21
N LYS A 564 18.09 -34.10 -6.29
CA LYS A 564 18.79 -35.36 -6.57
C LYS A 564 17.83 -36.49 -6.94
N GLN A 565 16.70 -36.62 -6.23
CA GLN A 565 15.68 -37.62 -6.54
C GLN A 565 15.02 -37.36 -7.91
N LEU A 566 14.75 -36.10 -8.25
CA LEU A 566 14.21 -35.72 -9.56
C LEU A 566 15.15 -36.10 -10.71
N LEU A 567 16.45 -35.91 -10.54
CA LEU A 567 17.46 -36.26 -11.54
C LEU A 567 17.66 -37.78 -11.65
N LEU A 568 17.68 -38.51 -10.53
CA LEU A 568 17.83 -39.97 -10.52
C LEU A 568 16.64 -40.70 -11.16
N ASN A 569 15.41 -40.23 -10.96
CA ASN A 569 14.21 -40.84 -11.55
C ASN A 569 14.12 -40.64 -13.08
N ARG A 570 15.09 -39.96 -13.69
CA ARG A 570 15.16 -39.65 -15.12
C ARG A 570 16.36 -40.26 -15.83
N ALA A 571 17.35 -40.75 -15.07
CA ALA A 571 18.44 -41.58 -15.57
C ALA A 571 17.97 -43.04 -15.64
#